data_AF-A0A7C5H5F7-F1
#
_entry.id   AF-A0A7C5H5F7-F1
#
_cell.length_a   1.000
_cell.length_b   1.000
_cell.length_c   1.000
_cell.angle_alpha   90.00
_cell.angle_beta   90.00
_cell.angle_gamma   90.00
#
_symmetry.space_group_name_H-M   'P 1'
#
loop_
_entity.id
_entity.type
_entity.pdbx_description
1 polymer ?
#
loop_
_entity_poly.entity_id
_entity_poly.type
_entity_poly.pdbx_seq_one_letter_code
_entity_poly.pdbx_strand_id
1 'polypeptide(L)'
;MHDQMTGPILLLIFVFIALGYLLYQMVLIWRREPSPSSLEGAADGTEKFSIPEAAWHAKQLNTALNLLKSDSLFGLTREEAEKRLAVCGPNHIEATKKERWYRIFLRQFSNLLIWILLVAAAISFAIGEMEDAITILIIVILNGILGFVQEYKAEKAIEALRRMLSPVCKVIREGNERRMDASRLVPGDIVLLEIGDRVPADLRLLEAVNLKIDESALTGESASINKTNEAISDAAVLAERSDMAWMGTSVTNGYAKGVVVATGMDTEFGRIARLTSEVKQGEAPLQKRLAVLGKKLGVISVAISAFVAIAGYYFGKDLLEMFLTGVS
;
A
#
# COMPACT_ATOMS: atom_id res chain seq x y z
N MET A 1 -28.40 53.69 -8.05
CA MET A 1 -27.17 53.04 -8.55
C MET A 1 -26.36 52.40 -7.41
N HIS A 2 -26.99 51.70 -6.45
CA HIS A 2 -26.26 51.13 -5.31
C HIS A 2 -26.79 49.74 -4.88
N ASP A 3 -27.33 48.96 -5.81
CA ASP A 3 -27.94 47.65 -5.48
C ASP A 3 -27.61 46.52 -6.47
N GLN A 4 -26.48 46.64 -7.19
CA GLN A 4 -26.00 45.61 -8.13
C GLN A 4 -24.71 44.91 -7.69
N MET A 5 -24.08 45.34 -6.58
CA MET A 5 -22.85 44.72 -6.05
C MET A 5 -23.04 43.94 -4.75
N THR A 6 -24.22 43.97 -4.14
CA THR A 6 -24.52 43.32 -2.84
C THR A 6 -24.77 41.82 -2.98
N GLY A 7 -25.41 41.37 -4.06
CA GLY A 7 -25.69 39.97 -4.36
C GLY A 7 -24.44 39.06 -4.47
N PRO A 8 -23.47 39.37 -5.35
CA PRO A 8 -22.29 38.52 -5.53
C PRO A 8 -21.38 38.49 -4.31
N ILE A 9 -21.32 39.57 -3.54
CA ILE A 9 -20.55 39.64 -2.28
C ILE A 9 -21.18 38.74 -1.21
N LEU A 10 -22.51 38.73 -1.08
CA LEU A 10 -23.22 37.83 -0.16
C LEU A 10 -23.05 36.35 -0.56
N LEU A 11 -23.06 36.06 -1.86
CA LEU A 11 -22.83 34.72 -2.38
C LEU A 11 -21.41 34.23 -2.05
N LEU A 12 -20.40 35.09 -2.28
CA LEU A 12 -19.01 34.85 -1.90
C LEU A 12 -18.86 34.56 -0.40
N ILE A 13 -19.46 35.39 0.45
CA ILE A 13 -19.41 35.21 1.91
C ILE A 13 -20.06 33.87 2.32
N PHE A 14 -21.20 33.54 1.74
CA PHE A 14 -21.91 32.28 2.03
C PHE A 14 -21.08 31.06 1.59
N VAL A 15 -20.43 31.15 0.44
CA VAL A 15 -19.50 30.12 -0.07
C VAL A 15 -18.29 29.97 0.85
N PHE A 16 -17.67 31.06 1.30
CA PHE A 16 -16.54 31.02 2.21
C PHE A 16 -16.91 30.42 3.58
N ILE A 17 -18.12 30.70 4.07
CA ILE A 17 -18.66 30.11 5.30
C ILE A 17 -18.93 28.62 5.11
N ALA A 18 -19.51 28.22 3.98
CA ALA A 18 -19.78 26.83 3.66
C ALA A 18 -18.48 26.02 3.48
N LEU A 19 -17.49 26.56 2.77
CA LEU A 19 -16.15 25.99 2.65
C LEU A 19 -15.46 25.91 4.01
N GLY A 20 -15.51 26.96 4.82
CA GLY A 20 -14.96 26.99 6.17
C GLY A 20 -15.60 25.95 7.09
N TYR A 21 -16.91 25.77 7.00
CA TYR A 21 -17.64 24.73 7.75
C TYR A 21 -17.27 23.31 7.29
N LEU A 22 -17.15 23.10 5.98
CA LEU A 22 -16.73 21.82 5.40
C LEU A 22 -15.29 21.47 5.80
N LEU A 23 -14.39 22.46 5.78
CA LEU A 23 -13.00 22.33 6.19
C LEU A 23 -12.89 22.07 7.71
N TYR A 24 -13.70 22.77 8.50
CA TYR A 24 -13.79 22.56 9.95
C TYR A 24 -14.25 21.14 10.29
N GLN A 25 -15.28 20.64 9.60
CA GLN A 25 -15.73 19.25 9.75
C GLN A 25 -14.65 18.24 9.32
N MET A 26 -13.88 18.50 8.26
CA MET A 26 -12.73 17.68 7.87
C MET A 26 -11.62 17.67 8.93
N VAL A 27 -11.29 18.83 9.51
CA VAL A 27 -10.29 18.96 10.59
C VAL A 27 -10.74 18.23 11.85
N LEU A 28 -12.04 18.29 12.18
CA LEU A 28 -12.60 17.64 13.36
C LEU A 28 -12.64 16.11 13.22
N ILE A 29 -12.89 15.61 12.01
CA ILE A 29 -12.87 14.18 11.67
C ILE A 29 -11.43 13.65 11.66
N TRP A 30 -10.44 14.46 11.23
CA TRP A 30 -9.02 14.09 11.26
C TRP A 30 -8.43 13.99 12.69
N ARG A 31 -8.99 14.72 13.66
CA ARG A 31 -8.50 14.75 15.06
C ARG A 31 -8.89 13.51 15.90
N ARG A 32 -9.69 12.59 15.36
CA ARG A 32 -10.12 11.35 16.02
C ARG A 32 -9.53 10.12 15.31
N GLU A 33 -8.22 9.92 15.44
CA GLU A 33 -7.62 8.59 15.39
C GLU A 33 -6.37 8.58 16.29
N PRO A 34 -6.17 7.53 17.11
CA PRO A 34 -5.06 7.45 18.04
C PRO A 34 -3.75 7.24 17.27
N SER A 35 -2.71 7.98 17.66
CA SER A 35 -1.35 7.78 17.16
C SER A 35 -0.88 6.35 17.43
N PRO A 36 -0.34 5.61 16.45
CA PRO A 36 0.60 4.54 16.76
C PRO A 36 1.82 5.22 17.37
N SER A 37 2.08 4.91 18.64
CA SER A 37 3.28 5.26 19.38
C SER A 37 4.53 5.11 18.50
N SER A 38 5.16 6.23 18.18
CA SER A 38 6.51 6.31 17.67
C SER A 38 7.47 5.82 18.76
N LEU A 39 7.96 4.59 18.63
CA LEU A 39 9.23 4.19 19.23
C LEU A 39 10.29 4.43 18.16
N GLU A 40 10.86 5.62 18.18
CA GLU A 40 12.04 5.97 17.43
C GLU A 40 13.07 6.51 18.44
N GLY A 41 14.21 5.82 18.55
CA GLY A 41 15.44 6.40 19.08
C GLY A 41 15.86 6.01 20.50
N ALA A 42 16.43 4.81 20.65
CA ALA A 42 17.54 4.56 21.57
C ALA A 42 18.41 3.43 21.01
N ALA A 43 19.18 3.72 19.96
CA ALA A 43 20.28 2.87 19.54
C ALA A 43 21.54 3.34 20.27
N ASP A 44 21.82 2.71 21.41
CA ASP A 44 23.14 2.72 22.04
C ASP A 44 23.74 1.31 21.96
N GLY A 45 24.96 1.26 21.41
CA GLY A 45 26.03 0.34 21.79
C GLY A 45 25.89 -1.19 21.71
N THR A 46 24.78 -1.80 21.28
CA THR A 46 24.68 -3.27 21.27
C THR A 46 25.01 -3.89 19.92
N GLU A 47 25.91 -4.89 19.93
CA GLU A 47 26.27 -5.72 18.77
C GLU A 47 25.03 -6.03 17.93
N LYS A 48 24.99 -5.51 16.69
CA LYS A 48 23.88 -5.74 15.77
C LYS A 48 23.77 -7.23 15.50
N PHE A 49 22.65 -7.84 15.88
CA PHE A 49 22.28 -9.16 15.39
C PHE A 49 22.07 -9.06 13.87
N SER A 50 23.08 -9.46 13.09
CA SER A 50 23.00 -9.60 11.64
C SER A 50 22.71 -11.06 11.32
N ILE A 51 21.61 -11.33 10.62
CA ILE A 51 21.29 -12.67 10.12
C ILE A 51 22.34 -13.01 9.04
N PRO A 52 23.14 -14.07 9.21
CA PRO A 52 24.10 -14.45 8.19
C PRO A 52 23.35 -14.92 6.94
N GLU A 53 23.77 -14.44 5.76
CA GLU A 53 23.30 -14.95 4.48
C GLU A 53 23.84 -16.39 4.32
N ALA A 54 23.07 -17.35 4.81
CA ALA A 54 23.49 -18.73 4.94
C ALA A 54 22.54 -19.65 4.16
N ALA A 55 23.12 -20.67 3.52
CA ALA A 55 22.37 -21.81 3.02
C ALA A 55 21.81 -22.63 4.19
N TRP A 56 20.68 -22.17 4.75
CA TRP A 56 20.06 -22.78 5.93
C TRP A 56 19.70 -24.25 5.73
N HIS A 57 19.35 -24.64 4.50
CA HIS A 57 19.09 -26.03 4.11
C HIS A 57 20.33 -26.93 4.26
N ALA A 58 21.52 -26.38 4.04
CA ALA A 58 22.78 -27.12 4.17
C ALA A 58 23.30 -27.20 5.61
N LYS A 59 22.67 -26.51 6.56
CA LYS A 59 23.10 -26.54 7.97
C LYS A 59 22.41 -27.67 8.71
N GLN A 60 23.19 -28.33 9.56
CA GLN A 60 22.65 -29.22 10.59
C GLN A 60 21.82 -28.42 11.60
N LEU A 61 20.84 -29.08 12.21
CA LEU A 61 19.89 -28.50 13.16
C LEU A 61 20.57 -27.69 14.27
N ASN A 62 21.55 -28.29 14.95
CA ASN A 62 22.29 -27.65 16.03
C ASN A 62 23.07 -26.41 15.55
N THR A 63 23.62 -26.46 14.33
CA THR A 63 24.33 -25.32 13.74
C THR A 63 23.36 -24.17 13.44
N ALA A 64 22.18 -24.47 12.90
CA ALA A 64 21.16 -23.44 12.62
C ALA A 64 20.68 -22.77 13.91
N LEU A 65 20.38 -23.55 14.96
CA LEU A 65 19.99 -23.04 16.28
C LEU A 65 21.08 -22.18 16.93
N ASN A 66 22.34 -22.62 16.87
CA ASN A 66 23.48 -21.88 17.41
C ASN A 66 23.71 -20.55 16.68
N LEU A 67 23.61 -20.54 15.34
CA LEU A 67 23.75 -19.31 14.55
C LEU A 67 22.65 -18.30 14.88
N LEU A 68 21.43 -18.77 15.09
CA LEU A 68 20.29 -17.93 15.46
C LEU A 68 20.19 -17.65 16.97
N LYS A 69 21.12 -18.19 17.78
CA LYS A 69 21.10 -18.12 19.25
C LYS A 69 19.70 -18.43 19.81
N SER A 70 19.12 -19.54 19.37
CA SER A 70 17.78 -19.98 19.76
C SER A 70 17.79 -21.38 20.34
N ASP A 71 16.86 -21.65 21.26
CA ASP A 71 16.68 -22.94 21.91
C ASP A 71 15.48 -23.69 21.30
N SER A 72 15.63 -24.98 21.00
CA SER A 72 14.58 -25.76 20.35
C SER A 72 13.40 -26.11 21.26
N LEU A 73 13.60 -26.10 22.58
CA LEU A 73 12.61 -26.44 23.60
C LEU A 73 12.00 -25.20 24.24
N PHE A 74 12.83 -24.21 24.56
CA PHE A 74 12.40 -22.97 25.21
C PHE A 74 12.09 -21.85 24.22
N GLY A 75 12.59 -21.91 22.99
CA GLY A 75 12.47 -20.81 22.03
C GLY A 75 13.17 -19.54 22.50
N LEU A 76 12.73 -18.39 22.00
CA LEU A 76 13.26 -17.09 22.40
C LEU A 76 12.58 -16.55 23.66
N THR A 77 13.31 -15.73 24.42
CA THR A 77 12.71 -14.90 25.48
C THR A 77 11.92 -13.74 24.85
N ARG A 78 10.96 -13.20 25.59
CA ARG A 78 10.17 -12.06 25.11
C ARG A 78 11.05 -10.84 24.79
N GLU A 79 12.03 -10.55 25.63
CA GLU A 79 12.94 -9.41 25.49
C GLU A 79 13.80 -9.52 24.22
N GLU A 80 14.37 -10.70 23.96
CA GLU A 80 15.17 -10.94 22.75
C GLU A 80 14.30 -10.87 21.49
N ALA A 81 13.08 -11.40 21.55
CA ALA A 81 12.15 -11.31 20.43
C ALA A 81 11.74 -9.86 20.13
N GLU A 82 11.46 -9.04 21.16
CA GLU A 82 11.16 -7.61 21.00
C GLU A 82 12.37 -6.83 20.46
N LYS A 83 13.59 -7.15 20.93
CA LYS A 83 14.83 -6.57 20.42
C LYS A 83 15.06 -6.90 18.95
N ARG A 84 14.88 -8.16 18.54
CA ARG A 84 14.99 -8.58 17.13
C ARG A 84 13.91 -7.94 16.27
N LEU A 85 12.70 -7.79 16.78
CA LEU A 85 11.59 -7.15 16.07
C LEU A 85 11.89 -5.67 15.78
N ALA A 86 12.54 -4.97 16.73
CA ALA A 86 12.96 -3.59 16.53
C ALA A 86 14.06 -3.43 15.47
N VAL A 87 14.90 -4.47 15.26
CA VAL A 87 16.01 -4.45 14.29
C VAL A 87 15.58 -4.95 12.90
N CYS A 88 14.87 -6.09 12.85
CA CYS A 88 14.48 -6.75 11.61
C CYS A 88 13.18 -6.17 11.02
N GLY A 89 12.38 -5.49 11.86
CA GLY A 89 11.05 -5.05 11.49
C GLY A 89 10.01 -6.18 11.55
N PRO A 90 8.73 -5.86 11.31
CA PRO A 90 7.65 -6.84 11.32
C PRO A 90 7.75 -7.82 10.16
N ASN A 91 7.30 -9.05 10.39
CA ASN A 91 7.17 -10.09 9.36
C ASN A 91 5.98 -9.78 8.43
N HIS A 92 6.19 -8.86 7.49
CA HIS A 92 5.21 -8.42 6.52
C HIS A 92 5.90 -8.23 5.17
N ILE A 93 5.27 -8.73 4.11
CA ILE A 93 5.64 -8.37 2.75
C ILE A 93 5.28 -6.90 2.53
N GLU A 94 6.27 -6.04 2.39
CA GLU A 94 6.06 -4.62 2.13
C GLU A 94 5.28 -4.46 0.82
N ALA A 95 4.00 -4.08 0.94
CA ALA A 95 3.29 -3.52 -0.21
C ALA A 95 4.02 -2.23 -0.63
N THR A 96 4.19 -2.03 -1.94
CA THR A 96 4.78 -0.84 -2.57
C THR A 96 4.50 0.42 -1.75
N LYS A 97 5.57 1.18 -1.45
CA LYS A 97 5.60 2.39 -0.60
C LYS A 97 4.24 3.10 -0.59
N LYS A 98 3.59 3.14 0.59
CA LYS A 98 2.39 3.93 0.82
C LYS A 98 2.58 5.30 0.20
N GLU A 99 1.73 5.67 -0.74
CA GLU A 99 1.79 7.00 -1.31
C GLU A 99 1.48 8.00 -0.21
N ARG A 100 2.37 8.99 -0.04
CA ARG A 100 2.14 10.00 0.99
C ARG A 100 0.86 10.78 0.63
N TRP A 101 0.10 11.18 1.64
CA TRP A 101 -1.21 11.84 1.46
C TRP A 101 -1.16 13.03 0.48
N TYR A 102 -0.08 13.81 0.49
CA TYR A 102 0.08 14.95 -0.43
C TYR A 102 0.27 14.51 -1.89
N ARG A 103 0.82 13.32 -2.14
CA ARG A 103 0.96 12.76 -3.50
C ARG A 103 -0.41 12.31 -4.02
N ILE A 104 -1.24 11.72 -3.17
CA ILE A 104 -2.63 11.36 -3.50
C ILE A 104 -3.43 12.63 -3.82
N PHE A 105 -3.24 13.69 -3.02
CA PHE A 105 -3.87 14.99 -3.27
C PHE A 105 -3.39 15.63 -4.58
N LEU A 106 -2.08 15.72 -4.80
CA LEU A 106 -1.51 16.30 -6.02
C LEU A 106 -1.92 15.52 -7.28
N ARG A 107 -2.09 14.20 -7.19
CA ARG A 107 -2.58 13.39 -8.32
C ARG A 107 -3.97 13.82 -8.78
N GLN A 108 -4.82 14.32 -7.89
CA GLN A 108 -6.13 14.86 -8.32
C GLN A 108 -5.95 16.01 -9.31
N PHE A 109 -4.95 16.88 -9.13
CA PHE A 109 -4.66 18.00 -10.02
C PHE A 109 -3.86 17.64 -11.28
N SER A 110 -3.41 16.39 -11.41
CA SER A 110 -2.70 15.92 -12.61
C SER A 110 -3.64 15.58 -13.77
N ASN A 111 -4.95 15.62 -13.57
CA ASN A 111 -5.94 15.31 -14.61
C ASN A 111 -6.04 16.46 -15.63
N LEU A 112 -5.93 16.13 -16.93
CA LEU A 112 -6.07 17.08 -18.04
C LEU A 112 -7.36 17.91 -17.97
N LEU A 113 -8.47 17.33 -17.48
CA LEU A 113 -9.74 18.05 -17.33
C LEU A 113 -9.65 19.18 -16.30
N ILE A 114 -8.91 18.99 -15.21
CA ILE A 114 -8.70 20.03 -14.20
C ILE A 114 -7.83 21.15 -14.78
N TRP A 115 -6.81 20.83 -15.58
CA TRP A 115 -6.03 21.84 -16.29
C TRP A 115 -6.89 22.66 -17.26
N ILE A 116 -7.80 22.03 -18.01
CA ILE A 116 -8.73 22.73 -18.89
C ILE A 116 -9.62 23.70 -18.09
N LEU A 117 -10.18 23.24 -16.96
CA LEU A 117 -11.00 24.08 -16.09
C LEU A 117 -10.20 25.23 -15.47
N LEU A 118 -8.96 25.00 -15.06
CA LEU A 118 -8.08 26.06 -14.53
C LEU A 118 -7.74 27.10 -15.60
N VAL A 119 -7.51 26.68 -16.85
CA VAL A 119 -7.31 27.61 -17.98
C VAL A 119 -8.59 28.41 -18.25
N ALA A 120 -9.76 27.76 -18.24
CA ALA A 120 -11.05 28.46 -18.41
C ALA A 120 -11.29 29.50 -17.30
N ALA A 121 -11.01 29.15 -16.04
CA ALA A 121 -11.10 30.07 -14.91
C ALA A 121 -10.13 31.26 -15.05
N ALA A 122 -8.89 31.02 -15.48
CA ALA A 122 -7.90 32.07 -15.70
C ALA A 122 -8.31 33.03 -16.83
N ILE A 123 -8.90 32.51 -17.91
CA ILE A 123 -9.40 33.31 -19.02
C ILE A 123 -10.61 34.15 -18.58
N SER A 124 -11.59 33.54 -17.90
CA SER A 124 -12.76 34.24 -17.37
C SER A 124 -12.36 35.38 -16.41
N PHE A 125 -11.36 35.13 -15.55
CA PHE A 125 -10.78 36.17 -14.68
C PHE A 125 -10.13 37.32 -15.48
N ALA A 126 -9.39 37.00 -16.54
CA ALA A 126 -8.74 38.01 -17.39
C ALA A 126 -9.73 38.90 -18.15
N ILE A 127 -10.93 38.40 -18.43
CA ILE A 127 -12.02 39.12 -19.12
C ILE A 127 -12.85 39.97 -18.15
N GLY A 128 -12.68 39.78 -16.83
CA GLY A 128 -13.39 40.53 -15.79
C GLY A 128 -14.68 39.84 -15.30
N GLU A 129 -14.97 38.62 -15.77
CA GLU A 129 -16.09 37.79 -15.31
C GLU A 129 -15.73 37.06 -14.02
N MET A 130 -15.63 37.84 -12.94
CA MET A 130 -15.19 37.32 -11.65
C MET A 130 -16.14 36.21 -11.11
N GLU A 131 -17.44 36.29 -11.42
CA GLU A 131 -18.45 35.33 -10.96
C GLU A 131 -18.22 33.92 -11.53
N ASP A 132 -17.95 33.81 -12.82
CA ASP A 132 -17.71 32.53 -13.49
C ASP A 132 -16.36 31.92 -13.12
N ALA A 133 -15.30 32.74 -13.07
CA ALA A 133 -13.98 32.31 -12.63
C ALA A 133 -14.00 31.74 -11.20
N ILE A 134 -14.71 32.41 -10.27
CA ILE A 134 -14.87 31.96 -8.89
C ILE A 134 -15.68 30.66 -8.85
N THR A 135 -16.76 30.56 -9.62
CA THR A 135 -17.60 29.36 -9.68
C THR A 135 -16.81 28.14 -10.16
N ILE A 136 -16.02 28.28 -11.22
CA ILE A 136 -15.17 27.20 -11.74
C ILE A 136 -14.11 26.80 -10.71
N LEU A 137 -13.48 27.76 -10.05
CA LEU A 137 -12.46 27.50 -9.03
C LEU A 137 -13.03 26.71 -7.84
N ILE A 138 -14.24 27.05 -7.39
CA ILE A 138 -14.95 26.32 -6.33
C ILE A 138 -15.21 24.86 -6.75
N ILE A 139 -15.71 24.64 -7.98
CA ILE A 139 -15.98 23.30 -8.50
C ILE A 139 -14.69 22.46 -8.54
N VAL A 140 -13.59 23.04 -9.01
CA VAL A 140 -12.29 22.35 -9.08
C VAL A 140 -11.78 21.97 -7.69
N ILE A 141 -11.83 22.90 -6.73
CA ILE A 141 -11.39 22.65 -5.35
C ILE A 141 -12.28 21.58 -4.69
N LEU A 142 -13.60 21.68 -4.85
CA LEU A 142 -14.56 20.73 -4.28
C LEU A 142 -14.33 19.32 -4.85
N ASN A 143 -14.13 19.20 -6.16
CA ASN A 143 -13.82 17.92 -6.80
C ASN A 143 -12.49 17.34 -6.32
N GLY A 144 -11.45 18.17 -6.16
CA GLY A 144 -10.16 17.73 -5.64
C GLY A 144 -10.25 17.19 -4.20
N ILE A 145 -10.99 17.89 -3.34
CA ILE A 145 -11.24 17.45 -1.95
C ILE A 145 -12.07 16.16 -1.93
N LEU A 146 -13.16 16.11 -2.68
CA LEU A 146 -14.04 14.94 -2.72
C LEU A 146 -13.28 13.71 -3.26
N GLY A 147 -12.51 13.87 -4.34
CA GLY A 147 -11.66 12.82 -4.91
C GLY A 147 -10.61 12.34 -3.92
N PHE A 148 -9.91 13.26 -3.25
CA PHE A 148 -8.93 12.90 -2.20
C PHE A 148 -9.57 12.10 -1.06
N VAL A 149 -10.72 12.54 -0.55
CA VAL A 149 -11.42 11.85 0.55
C VAL A 149 -11.90 10.46 0.11
N GLN A 150 -12.43 10.33 -1.10
CA GLN A 150 -12.87 9.04 -1.65
C GLN A 150 -11.70 8.07 -1.78
N GLU A 151 -10.59 8.53 -2.35
CA GLU A 151 -9.40 7.71 -2.58
C GLU A 151 -8.71 7.32 -1.27
N TYR A 152 -8.57 8.25 -0.34
CA TYR A 152 -8.00 7.98 0.99
C TYR A 152 -8.84 6.98 1.79
N LYS A 153 -10.18 7.10 1.76
CA LYS A 153 -11.07 6.14 2.42
C LYS A 153 -10.99 4.75 1.80
N ALA A 154 -10.91 4.66 0.47
CA ALA A 154 -10.74 3.38 -0.22
C ALA A 154 -9.43 2.69 0.18
N GLU A 155 -8.32 3.43 0.20
CA GLU A 155 -7.02 2.89 0.61
C GLU A 155 -7.05 2.42 2.07
N LYS A 156 -7.67 3.18 2.98
CA LYS A 156 -7.82 2.80 4.38
C LYS A 156 -8.69 1.56 4.60
N ALA A 157 -9.76 1.41 3.83
CA ALA A 157 -10.60 0.22 3.87
C ALA A 157 -9.81 -1.03 3.45
N ILE A 158 -8.99 -0.92 2.40
CA ILE A 158 -8.09 -2.00 1.95
C ILE A 158 -7.05 -2.32 3.02
N GLU A 159 -6.46 -1.31 3.67
CA GLU A 159 -5.49 -1.51 4.76
C GLU A 159 -6.12 -2.25 5.95
N ALA A 160 -7.33 -1.85 6.38
CA ALA A 160 -8.05 -2.49 7.47
C ALA A 160 -8.37 -3.95 7.14
N LEU A 161 -8.85 -4.23 5.92
CA LEU A 161 -9.12 -5.59 5.45
C LEU A 161 -7.84 -6.45 5.49
N ARG A 162 -6.69 -5.91 5.06
CA ARG A 162 -5.41 -6.62 5.13
C ARG A 162 -5.01 -6.97 6.56
N ARG A 163 -5.22 -6.05 7.52
CA ARG A 163 -4.91 -6.31 8.95
C ARG A 163 -5.82 -7.38 9.55
N MET A 164 -7.11 -7.42 9.17
CA MET A 164 -8.05 -8.43 9.63
C MET A 164 -7.71 -9.85 9.13
N LEU A 165 -6.97 -9.95 8.03
CA LEU A 165 -6.51 -11.21 7.45
C LEU A 165 -5.08 -11.58 7.87
N SER A 166 -4.48 -10.89 8.85
CA SER A 166 -3.12 -11.20 9.30
C SER A 166 -3.07 -12.64 9.83
N PRO A 167 -2.21 -13.51 9.26
CA PRO A 167 -2.15 -14.89 9.67
C PRO A 167 -1.71 -14.99 11.15
N VAL A 168 -2.40 -15.82 11.92
CA VAL A 168 -2.00 -16.18 13.29
C VAL A 168 -1.13 -17.44 13.19
N CYS A 169 -0.09 -17.53 14.01
CA CYS A 169 0.79 -18.69 14.09
C CYS A 169 0.96 -19.18 15.53
N LYS A 170 1.37 -20.45 15.67
CA LYS A 170 1.77 -21.04 16.96
C LYS A 170 3.28 -21.01 17.08
N VAL A 171 3.77 -20.50 18.21
CA VAL A 171 5.21 -20.45 18.51
C VAL A 171 5.49 -20.98 19.90
N ILE A 172 6.73 -21.40 20.11
CA ILE A 172 7.28 -21.67 21.43
C ILE A 172 8.16 -20.47 21.82
N ARG A 173 7.80 -19.80 22.92
CA ARG A 173 8.62 -18.77 23.56
C ARG A 173 8.59 -18.99 25.07
N GLU A 174 9.74 -18.87 25.71
CA GLU A 174 9.92 -19.13 27.14
C GLU A 174 9.37 -20.51 27.57
N GLY A 175 9.54 -21.52 26.71
CA GLY A 175 9.07 -22.90 26.92
C GLY A 175 7.55 -23.10 26.83
N ASN A 176 6.79 -22.08 26.46
CA ASN A 176 5.34 -22.15 26.37
C ASN A 176 4.85 -21.99 24.93
N GLU A 177 3.91 -22.85 24.53
CA GLU A 177 3.19 -22.68 23.28
C GLU A 177 2.23 -21.49 23.38
N ARG A 178 2.32 -20.55 22.43
CA ARG A 178 1.47 -19.37 22.38
C ARG A 178 1.04 -19.11 20.94
N ARG A 179 -0.22 -18.70 20.77
CA ARG A 179 -0.72 -18.15 19.50
C ARG A 179 -0.40 -16.66 19.43
N MET A 180 0.17 -16.21 18.32
CA MET A 180 0.45 -14.79 18.09
C MET A 180 0.30 -14.41 16.62
N ASP A 181 0.16 -13.11 16.38
CA ASP A 181 0.18 -12.55 15.03
C ASP A 181 1.51 -12.87 14.33
N ALA A 182 1.45 -13.46 13.14
CA ALA A 182 2.63 -13.81 12.37
C ALA A 182 3.51 -12.60 12.05
N SER A 183 2.96 -11.38 12.04
CA SER A 183 3.72 -10.14 11.84
C SER A 183 4.75 -9.86 12.94
N ARG A 184 4.65 -10.52 14.11
CA ARG A 184 5.60 -10.39 15.22
C ARG A 184 6.64 -11.51 15.25
N LEU A 185 6.64 -12.39 14.26
CA LEU A 185 7.69 -13.39 14.10
C LEU A 185 9.02 -12.71 13.79
N VAL A 186 10.07 -13.24 14.40
CA VAL A 186 11.44 -12.81 14.16
C VAL A 186 12.32 -14.03 13.90
N PRO A 187 13.44 -13.88 13.19
CA PRO A 187 14.41 -14.95 13.01
C PRO A 187 14.88 -15.52 14.36
N GLY A 188 14.89 -16.84 14.46
CA GLY A 188 15.14 -17.60 15.68
C GLY A 188 13.89 -18.03 16.44
N ASP A 189 12.69 -17.51 16.14
CA ASP A 189 11.47 -18.05 16.73
C ASP A 189 11.28 -19.52 16.36
N ILE A 190 10.71 -20.30 17.28
CA ILE A 190 10.34 -21.69 17.03
C ILE A 190 8.85 -21.72 16.71
N VAL A 191 8.51 -22.10 15.48
CA VAL A 191 7.14 -22.18 14.96
C VAL A 191 6.69 -23.63 14.95
N LEU A 192 5.43 -23.84 15.33
CA LEU A 192 4.74 -25.13 15.23
C LEU A 192 3.76 -25.07 14.07
N LEU A 193 3.79 -26.10 13.23
CA LEU A 193 2.95 -26.24 12.05
C LEU A 193 2.09 -27.50 12.16
N GLU A 194 0.81 -27.34 11.90
CA GLU A 194 -0.16 -28.44 11.81
C GLU A 194 -0.91 -28.40 10.47
N ILE A 195 -1.66 -29.47 10.20
CA ILE A 195 -2.52 -29.58 9.02
C ILE A 195 -3.47 -28.38 8.93
N GLY A 196 -3.50 -27.75 7.76
CA GLY A 196 -4.33 -26.58 7.48
C GLY A 196 -3.66 -25.24 7.81
N ASP A 197 -2.52 -25.25 8.51
CA ASP A 197 -1.76 -24.02 8.76
C ASP A 197 -1.11 -23.52 7.45
N ARG A 198 -1.05 -22.19 7.33
CA ARG A 198 -0.14 -21.55 6.38
C ARG A 198 1.21 -21.32 7.04
N VAL A 199 2.27 -21.60 6.31
CA VAL A 199 3.63 -21.37 6.78
C VAL A 199 3.85 -19.84 6.90
N PRO A 200 4.13 -19.32 8.11
CA PRO A 200 4.05 -17.88 8.38
C PRO A 200 5.34 -17.10 8.06
N ALA A 201 6.47 -17.80 7.91
CA ALA A 201 7.79 -17.27 7.60
C ALA A 201 8.65 -18.40 7.00
N ASP A 202 9.85 -18.12 6.48
CA ASP A 202 10.71 -19.20 6.00
C ASP A 202 11.35 -19.91 7.21
N LEU A 203 11.18 -21.23 7.26
CA LEU A 203 11.56 -22.07 8.39
C LEU A 203 12.59 -23.11 7.97
N ARG A 204 13.59 -23.34 8.83
CA ARG A 204 14.39 -24.57 8.82
C ARG A 204 13.72 -25.58 9.74
N LEU A 205 13.30 -26.73 9.20
CA LEU A 205 12.56 -27.75 9.95
C LEU A 205 13.47 -28.45 10.95
N LEU A 206 13.11 -28.40 12.23
CA LEU A 206 13.75 -29.12 13.33
C LEU A 206 13.16 -30.52 13.51
N GLU A 207 11.87 -30.64 13.28
CA GLU A 207 11.10 -31.86 13.40
C GLU A 207 10.04 -31.87 12.30
N ALA A 208 9.86 -33.02 11.63
CA ALA A 208 8.84 -33.21 10.61
C ALA A 208 8.27 -34.62 10.72
N VAL A 209 6.97 -34.73 11.01
CA VAL A 209 6.27 -36.01 11.18
C VAL A 209 5.17 -36.10 10.14
N ASN A 210 5.39 -36.94 9.12
CA ASN A 210 4.49 -37.10 7.95
C ASN A 210 4.12 -35.76 7.29
N LEU A 211 5.02 -34.77 7.38
CA LEU A 211 4.77 -33.42 6.92
C LEU A 211 4.70 -33.37 5.40
N LYS A 212 3.61 -32.83 4.87
CA LYS A 212 3.45 -32.50 3.46
C LYS A 212 3.03 -31.05 3.32
N ILE A 213 3.67 -30.34 2.40
CA ILE A 213 3.39 -28.93 2.12
C ILE A 213 3.07 -28.77 0.64
N ASP A 214 2.00 -28.02 0.35
CA ASP A 214 1.69 -27.54 -0.99
C ASP A 214 2.48 -26.25 -1.25
N GLU A 215 3.47 -26.37 -2.14
CA GLU A 215 4.38 -25.29 -2.54
C GLU A 215 4.02 -24.70 -3.91
N SER A 216 2.81 -24.97 -4.43
CA SER A 216 2.34 -24.47 -5.72
C SER A 216 2.41 -22.95 -5.85
N ALA A 217 2.27 -22.23 -4.74
CA ALA A 217 2.40 -20.77 -4.70
C ALA A 217 3.81 -20.27 -5.02
N LEU A 218 4.84 -21.11 -4.86
CA LEU A 218 6.24 -20.77 -5.04
C LEU A 218 6.88 -21.46 -6.25
N THR A 219 6.54 -22.72 -6.50
CA THR A 219 7.12 -23.55 -7.58
C THR A 219 6.20 -23.67 -8.79
N GLY A 220 4.89 -23.43 -8.63
CA GLY A 220 3.87 -23.69 -9.66
C GLY A 220 3.47 -25.16 -9.79
N GLU A 221 4.07 -26.07 -9.03
CA GLU A 221 3.75 -27.49 -9.04
C GLU A 221 2.64 -27.82 -8.03
N SER A 222 1.57 -28.46 -8.47
CA SER A 222 0.37 -28.70 -7.63
C SER A 222 0.50 -29.89 -6.67
N ALA A 223 1.56 -30.71 -6.79
CA ALA A 223 1.75 -31.87 -5.93
C ALA A 223 2.39 -31.45 -4.60
N SER A 224 1.83 -31.87 -3.47
CA SER A 224 2.46 -31.63 -2.17
C SER A 224 3.76 -32.41 -2.03
N ILE A 225 4.76 -31.77 -1.43
CA ILE A 225 6.11 -32.30 -1.26
C ILE A 225 6.26 -32.84 0.18
N ASN A 226 6.87 -34.01 0.32
CA ASN A 226 7.23 -34.55 1.63
C ASN A 226 8.40 -33.76 2.21
N LYS A 227 8.30 -33.40 3.48
CA LYS A 227 9.30 -32.62 4.18
C LYS A 227 10.05 -33.46 5.22
N THR A 228 11.32 -33.13 5.43
CA THR A 228 12.22 -33.81 6.38
C THR A 228 12.93 -32.76 7.24
N ASN A 229 13.77 -33.18 8.19
CA ASN A 229 14.64 -32.27 8.95
C ASN A 229 16.14 -32.48 8.65
N GLU A 230 16.47 -33.44 7.79
CA GLU A 230 17.86 -33.75 7.41
C GLU A 230 18.47 -32.61 6.59
N ALA A 231 19.77 -32.34 6.81
CA ALA A 231 20.44 -31.30 6.04
C ALA A 231 20.62 -31.74 4.58
N ILE A 232 20.39 -30.82 3.66
CA ILE A 232 20.42 -31.05 2.21
C ILE A 232 21.68 -30.44 1.60
N SER A 233 22.11 -30.92 0.44
CA SER A 233 23.27 -30.37 -0.26
C SER A 233 23.17 -28.85 -0.47
N ASP A 234 24.29 -28.13 -0.30
CA ASP A 234 24.39 -26.70 -0.57
C ASP A 234 23.99 -26.35 -2.01
N ALA A 235 24.27 -27.25 -2.96
CA ALA A 235 23.95 -27.11 -4.38
C ALA A 235 22.46 -27.35 -4.72
N ALA A 236 21.63 -27.75 -3.75
CA ALA A 236 20.23 -28.06 -4.00
C ALA A 236 19.43 -26.82 -4.42
N VAL A 237 18.63 -26.98 -5.47
CA VAL A 237 17.69 -25.95 -5.94
C VAL A 237 16.53 -25.81 -4.96
N LEU A 238 15.79 -24.70 -5.02
CA LEU A 238 14.74 -24.38 -4.06
C LEU A 238 13.70 -25.51 -3.90
N ALA A 239 13.28 -26.14 -5.02
CA ALA A 239 12.31 -27.24 -5.01
C ALA A 239 12.82 -28.53 -4.34
N GLU A 240 14.14 -28.72 -4.26
CA GLU A 240 14.77 -29.90 -3.64
C GLU A 240 14.99 -29.73 -2.13
N ARG A 241 14.82 -28.53 -1.59
CA ARG A 241 15.06 -28.20 -0.18
C ARG A 241 13.87 -28.67 0.68
N SER A 242 13.70 -29.98 0.81
CA SER A 242 12.63 -30.62 1.60
C SER A 242 12.77 -30.42 3.11
N ASP A 243 13.87 -29.83 3.56
CA ASP A 243 14.18 -29.55 4.94
C ASP A 243 13.82 -28.11 5.38
N MET A 244 13.25 -27.36 4.42
CA MET A 244 12.75 -26.01 4.55
C MET A 244 11.22 -25.98 4.38
N ALA A 245 10.57 -25.03 5.05
CA ALA A 245 9.17 -24.67 4.78
C ALA A 245 9.09 -23.18 4.45
N TRP A 246 8.40 -22.83 3.36
CA TRP A 246 8.43 -21.48 2.79
C TRP A 246 7.20 -20.66 3.12
N MET A 247 7.38 -19.37 3.40
CA MET A 247 6.27 -18.45 3.69
C MET A 247 5.17 -18.52 2.62
N GLY A 248 3.91 -18.58 3.06
CA GLY A 248 2.74 -18.53 2.18
C GLY A 248 2.32 -19.87 1.59
N THR A 249 3.15 -20.91 1.72
CA THR A 249 2.78 -22.30 1.39
C THR A 249 1.83 -22.88 2.44
N SER A 250 1.12 -23.95 2.10
CA SER A 250 0.06 -24.53 2.95
C SER A 250 0.40 -25.94 3.39
N VAL A 251 0.26 -26.23 4.69
CA VAL A 251 0.50 -27.57 5.24
C VAL A 251 -0.70 -28.45 4.93
N THR A 252 -0.51 -29.47 4.10
CA THR A 252 -1.57 -30.39 3.67
C THR A 252 -1.67 -31.63 4.53
N ASN A 253 -0.58 -32.01 5.23
CA ASN A 253 -0.58 -33.14 6.15
C ASN A 253 0.55 -33.04 7.18
N GLY A 254 0.38 -33.75 8.30
CA GLY A 254 1.42 -33.95 9.31
C GLY A 254 1.58 -32.79 10.29
N TYR A 255 2.68 -32.86 11.04
CA TYR A 255 3.08 -31.88 12.04
C TYR A 255 4.56 -31.54 11.86
N ALA A 256 4.95 -30.31 12.16
CA ALA A 256 6.34 -29.93 12.18
C ALA A 256 6.66 -28.85 13.21
N LYS A 257 7.94 -28.82 13.58
CA LYS A 257 8.56 -27.76 14.36
C LYS A 257 9.69 -27.18 13.52
N GLY A 258 9.76 -25.86 13.39
CA GLY A 258 10.79 -25.20 12.59
C GLY A 258 11.29 -23.93 13.26
N VAL A 259 12.56 -23.61 13.05
CA VAL A 259 13.13 -22.32 13.45
C VAL A 259 13.01 -21.33 12.31
N VAL A 260 12.54 -20.11 12.60
CA VAL A 260 12.43 -19.03 11.61
C VAL A 260 13.82 -18.60 11.17
N VAL A 261 14.11 -18.67 9.88
CA VAL A 261 15.39 -18.24 9.30
C VAL A 261 15.30 -16.90 8.57
N ALA A 262 14.12 -16.59 8.02
CA ALA A 262 13.86 -15.32 7.34
C ALA A 262 12.41 -14.87 7.51
N THR A 263 12.20 -13.56 7.55
CA THR A 263 10.89 -12.91 7.74
C THR A 263 10.68 -11.78 6.73
N GLY A 264 9.43 -11.45 6.43
CA GLY A 264 9.06 -10.33 5.59
C GLY A 264 9.72 -10.36 4.21
N MET A 265 10.36 -9.25 3.83
CA MET A 265 10.98 -9.07 2.51
C MET A 265 12.25 -9.89 2.27
N ASP A 266 12.78 -10.55 3.31
CA ASP A 266 13.97 -11.40 3.20
C ASP A 266 13.64 -12.87 2.91
N THR A 267 12.36 -13.25 3.05
CA THR A 267 11.84 -14.58 2.65
C THR A 267 11.92 -14.77 1.13
N GLU A 268 11.87 -16.02 0.65
CA GLU A 268 11.81 -16.33 -0.78
C GLU A 268 10.59 -15.69 -1.45
N PHE A 269 9.44 -15.74 -0.80
CA PHE A 269 8.23 -15.06 -1.28
C PHE A 269 8.42 -13.53 -1.30
N GLY A 270 9.09 -12.96 -0.30
CA GLY A 270 9.44 -11.54 -0.25
C GLY A 270 10.43 -11.12 -1.35
N ARG A 271 11.41 -11.96 -1.68
CA ARG A 271 12.34 -11.76 -2.80
C ARG A 271 11.59 -11.73 -4.14
N ILE A 272 10.66 -12.66 -4.36
CA ILE A 272 9.80 -12.66 -5.56
C ILE A 272 8.91 -11.43 -5.60
N ALA A 273 8.31 -11.06 -4.47
CA ALA A 273 7.49 -9.86 -4.37
C ALA A 273 8.28 -8.58 -4.68
N ARG A 274 9.55 -8.50 -4.28
CA ARG A 274 10.46 -7.40 -4.61
C ARG A 274 10.69 -7.28 -6.12
N LEU A 275 11.00 -8.39 -6.78
CA LEU A 275 11.20 -8.46 -8.23
C LEU A 275 9.91 -8.10 -9.01
N THR A 276 8.74 -8.48 -8.48
CA THR A 276 7.45 -8.21 -9.13
C THR A 276 6.96 -6.78 -8.87
N SER A 277 7.24 -6.21 -7.70
CA SER A 277 6.81 -4.85 -7.33
C SER A 277 7.51 -3.75 -8.13
N GLU A 278 8.64 -4.05 -8.76
CA GLU A 278 9.29 -3.18 -9.74
C GLU A 278 8.48 -3.05 -11.05
N VAL A 279 7.53 -3.96 -11.29
CA VAL A 279 6.58 -3.85 -12.39
C VAL A 279 5.56 -2.77 -12.02
N LYS A 280 5.79 -1.55 -12.51
CA LYS A 280 4.90 -0.39 -12.35
C LYS A 280 3.45 -0.82 -12.59
N GLN A 281 2.61 -0.76 -11.55
CA GLN A 281 1.16 -0.87 -11.72
C GLN A 281 0.71 0.27 -12.64
N GLY A 282 0.33 -0.08 -13.87
CA GLY A 282 -0.26 0.87 -14.80
C GLY A 282 -1.70 1.21 -14.38
N GLU A 283 -2.17 2.39 -14.76
CA GLU A 283 -3.56 2.82 -14.54
C GLU A 283 -4.56 1.75 -15.03
N ALA A 284 -5.67 1.60 -14.29
CA ALA A 284 -6.69 0.59 -14.60
C ALA A 284 -7.24 0.79 -16.03
N PRO A 285 -7.51 -0.30 -16.79
CA PRO A 285 -7.97 -0.18 -18.18
C PRO A 285 -9.19 0.71 -18.37
N LEU A 286 -10.11 0.73 -17.40
CA LEU A 286 -11.29 1.59 -17.41
C LEU A 286 -10.93 3.07 -17.23
N GLN A 287 -9.99 3.38 -16.33
CA GLN A 287 -9.53 4.75 -16.10
C GLN A 287 -8.89 5.34 -17.37
N LYS A 288 -8.04 4.55 -18.06
CA LYS A 288 -7.47 4.95 -19.35
C LYS A 288 -8.54 5.25 -20.40
N ARG A 289 -9.59 4.42 -20.48
CA ARG A 289 -10.71 4.63 -21.41
C ARG A 289 -11.49 5.92 -21.08
N LEU A 290 -11.78 6.16 -19.80
CA LEU A 290 -12.45 7.39 -19.36
C LEU A 290 -11.60 8.63 -19.63
N ALA A 291 -10.27 8.57 -19.42
CA ALA A 291 -9.36 9.66 -19.73
C ALA A 291 -9.32 9.96 -21.24
N VAL A 292 -9.32 8.93 -22.09
CA VAL A 292 -9.40 9.09 -23.56
C VAL A 292 -10.73 9.70 -23.98
N LEU A 293 -11.85 9.25 -23.40
CA LEU A 293 -13.17 9.83 -23.68
C LEU A 293 -13.23 11.30 -23.24
N GLY A 294 -12.77 11.61 -22.03
CA GLY A 294 -12.68 12.99 -21.53
C GLY A 294 -11.82 13.87 -22.44
N LYS A 295 -10.68 13.37 -22.90
CA LYS A 295 -9.82 14.08 -23.87
C LYS A 295 -10.53 14.32 -25.20
N LYS A 296 -11.24 13.33 -25.74
CA LYS A 296 -12.00 13.47 -26.99
C LYS A 296 -13.10 14.52 -26.86
N LEU A 297 -13.90 14.45 -25.79
CA LEU A 297 -14.95 15.42 -25.52
C LEU A 297 -14.37 16.83 -25.37
N GLY A 298 -13.29 16.98 -24.60
CA GLY A 298 -12.60 18.27 -24.44
C GLY A 298 -12.12 18.87 -25.76
N VAL A 299 -11.51 18.06 -26.64
CA VAL A 299 -11.08 18.53 -27.97
C VAL A 299 -12.28 18.95 -28.84
N ILE A 300 -13.37 18.18 -28.83
CA ILE A 300 -14.58 18.53 -29.58
C ILE A 300 -15.18 19.85 -29.08
N SER A 301 -15.29 20.03 -27.76
CA SER A 301 -15.79 21.27 -27.15
C SER A 301 -14.95 22.48 -27.58
N VAL A 302 -13.63 22.40 -27.48
CA VAL A 302 -12.72 23.49 -27.92
C VAL A 302 -12.86 23.79 -29.41
N ALA A 303 -13.00 22.75 -30.25
CA ALA A 303 -13.18 22.93 -31.69
C ALA A 303 -14.50 23.64 -32.03
N ILE A 304 -15.59 23.30 -31.34
CA ILE A 304 -16.89 23.95 -31.51
C ILE A 304 -16.82 25.40 -31.04
N SER A 305 -16.27 25.68 -29.85
CA SER A 305 -16.11 27.05 -29.34
C SER A 305 -15.26 27.91 -30.28
N ALA A 306 -14.16 27.37 -30.82
CA ALA A 306 -13.34 28.06 -31.81
C ALA A 306 -14.10 28.33 -33.12
N PHE A 307 -14.88 27.36 -33.61
CA PHE A 307 -15.69 27.53 -34.81
C PHE A 307 -16.75 28.63 -34.64
N VAL A 308 -17.47 28.63 -33.51
CA VAL A 308 -18.46 29.66 -33.19
C VAL A 308 -17.82 31.05 -33.09
N ALA A 309 -16.65 31.15 -32.43
CA ALA A 309 -15.92 32.41 -32.32
C ALA A 309 -15.49 32.97 -33.69
N ILE A 310 -14.95 32.10 -34.57
CA ILE A 310 -14.53 32.48 -35.92
C ILE A 310 -15.75 32.89 -36.78
N ALA A 311 -16.83 32.10 -36.75
CA ALA A 311 -18.05 32.42 -37.48
C ALA A 311 -18.63 33.76 -37.02
N GLY A 312 -18.71 33.98 -35.70
CA GLY A 312 -19.19 35.22 -35.10
C GLY A 312 -18.38 36.45 -35.54
N TYR A 313 -17.06 36.33 -35.60
CA TYR A 313 -16.18 37.37 -36.13
C TYR A 313 -16.50 37.71 -37.60
N TYR A 314 -16.71 36.71 -38.46
CA TYR A 314 -17.11 36.94 -39.86
C TYR A 314 -18.49 37.58 -40.01
N PHE A 315 -19.40 37.39 -39.05
CA PHE A 315 -20.71 38.06 -39.01
C PHE A 315 -20.66 39.49 -38.42
N GLY A 316 -19.47 40.03 -38.15
CA GLY A 316 -19.28 41.41 -37.70
C GLY A 316 -19.60 41.66 -36.23
N LYS A 317 -19.65 40.60 -35.41
CA LYS A 317 -19.78 40.71 -33.95
C LYS A 317 -18.41 40.92 -33.30
N ASP A 318 -18.40 41.58 -32.16
CA ASP A 318 -17.16 41.84 -31.43
C ASP A 318 -16.50 40.53 -30.98
N LEU A 319 -15.17 40.45 -31.09
CA LEU A 319 -14.41 39.23 -30.83
C LEU A 319 -14.57 38.78 -29.37
N LEU A 320 -14.68 39.76 -28.45
CA LEU A 320 -14.94 39.53 -27.04
C LEU A 320 -16.32 38.90 -26.80
N GLU A 321 -17.36 39.40 -27.46
CA GLU A 321 -18.75 38.94 -27.30
C GLU A 321 -18.93 37.49 -27.82
N MET A 322 -18.21 37.13 -28.88
CA MET A 322 -18.21 35.79 -29.46
C MET A 322 -17.35 34.80 -28.67
N PHE A 323 -16.28 35.27 -28.04
CA PHE A 323 -15.49 34.47 -27.12
C PHE A 323 -16.27 34.13 -25.85
N LEU A 324 -16.97 35.11 -25.27
CA LEU A 324 -17.85 34.92 -24.09
C LEU A 324 -18.95 33.87 -24.34
N THR A 325 -19.58 33.93 -25.52
CA THR A 325 -20.61 32.95 -25.92
C THR A 325 -20.07 31.52 -26.03
N GLY A 326 -18.77 31.34 -26.30
CA GLY A 326 -18.14 30.04 -26.45
C GLY A 326 -17.56 29.43 -25.16
N VAL A 327 -17.44 30.24 -24.10
CA VAL A 327 -16.93 29.82 -22.77
C VAL A 327 -18.08 29.53 -21.79
N SER A 328 -19.19 30.25 -21.91
CA SER A 328 -20.44 29.98 -21.17
C SER A 328 -21.17 28.74 -21.64
#